data_AF-A0A832DSE5-F1
#
_entry.id   AF-A0A832DSE5-F1
#
_cell.length_a   1.000
_cell.length_b   1.000
_cell.length_c   1.000
_cell.angle_alpha   90.00
_cell.angle_beta   90.00
_cell.angle_gamma   90.00
#
_symmetry.space_group_name_H-M   'P 1'
#
loop_
_entity.id
_entity.type
_entity.pdbx_description
1 polymer ?
#
loop_
_entity_poly.entity_id
_entity_poly.type
_entity_poly.pdbx_seq_one_letter_code
_entity_poly.pdbx_strand_id
1 'polypeptide(L)'
;MEGCLSRVLKGEAPRDVFLARGHVNITATNRQTLEITKDPYVTRRGDCIVACCAEKAAGELRREVLRALASRGVVVVVIDAGDVWDVVTGEAP
;
A
#
# COMPACT_ATOMS: atom_id res chain seq x y z
N MET A 1 -10.15 1.12 -16.55
CA MET A 1 -8.90 0.92 -15.78
C MET A 1 -7.76 1.82 -16.25
N GLU A 2 -7.43 1.88 -17.55
CA GLU A 2 -6.34 2.75 -18.07
C GLU A 2 -6.47 4.24 -17.71
N GLY A 3 -7.70 4.77 -17.69
CA GLY A 3 -7.95 6.17 -17.31
C GLY A 3 -7.68 6.50 -15.84
N CYS A 4 -7.74 5.52 -14.93
CA CYS A 4 -7.51 5.78 -13.50
C CYS A 4 -6.02 5.71 -13.16
N LEU A 5 -5.35 4.67 -13.66
CA LEU A 5 -3.90 4.49 -13.50
C LEU A 5 -3.13 5.65 -14.13
N SER A 6 -3.53 6.12 -15.32
CA SER A 6 -2.92 7.29 -15.96
C SER A 6 -3.08 8.58 -15.14
N ARG A 7 -4.21 8.80 -14.47
CA ARG A 7 -4.42 9.95 -13.58
C ARG A 7 -3.57 9.88 -12.31
N VAL A 8 -3.44 8.69 -11.72
CA VAL A 8 -2.55 8.46 -10.58
C VAL A 8 -1.09 8.74 -10.98
N LEU A 9 -0.65 8.22 -12.12
CA LEU A 9 0.72 8.44 -12.64
C LEU A 9 0.99 9.91 -13.01
N LYS A 10 -0.02 10.64 -13.51
CA LYS A 10 0.06 12.08 -13.79
C LYS A 10 0.01 12.96 -12.53
N GLY A 11 -0.22 12.39 -11.35
CA GLY A 11 -0.31 13.13 -10.08
C GLY A 11 -1.61 13.90 -9.89
N GLU A 12 -2.66 13.53 -10.63
CA GLU A 12 -3.99 14.20 -10.59
C GLU A 12 -4.91 13.64 -9.50
N ALA A 13 -4.45 12.61 -8.76
CA ALA A 13 -5.15 12.02 -7.63
C ALA A 13 -4.40 12.32 -6.32
N PRO A 14 -5.11 12.48 -5.19
CA PRO A 14 -4.48 12.48 -3.88
C PRO A 14 -3.60 11.24 -3.74
N ARG A 15 -2.35 11.43 -3.36
CA ARG A 15 -1.38 10.33 -3.24
C ARG A 15 -0.67 10.43 -1.90
N ASP A 16 -0.06 9.35 -1.44
CA ASP A 16 0.94 9.41 -0.39
C ASP A 16 2.10 8.49 -0.74
N VAL A 17 3.28 8.80 -0.22
CA VAL A 17 4.49 7.99 -0.39
C VAL A 17 5.11 7.83 0.99
N PHE A 18 5.55 6.62 1.29
CA PHE A 18 6.23 6.27 2.53
C PHE A 18 7.15 5.08 2.28
N LEU A 19 8.20 4.97 3.09
CA LEU A 19 9.11 3.84 3.05
C LEU A 19 8.68 2.74 4.03
N ALA A 20 8.99 1.51 3.66
CA ALA A 20 8.89 0.32 4.50
C ALA A 20 10.03 -0.63 4.13
N ARG A 21 10.17 -1.75 4.83
CA ARG A 21 11.26 -2.71 4.62
C ARG A 21 10.74 -4.12 4.46
N GLY A 22 11.42 -4.91 3.63
CA GLY A 22 11.26 -6.36 3.62
C GLY A 22 11.85 -6.99 4.89
N HIS A 23 11.51 -8.25 5.13
CA HIS A 23 12.03 -9.04 6.24
C HIS A 23 12.06 -10.52 5.86
N VAL A 24 13.04 -11.28 6.35
CA VAL A 24 13.22 -12.71 6.03
C VAL A 24 12.03 -13.62 6.41
N ASN A 25 11.14 -13.12 7.27
CA ASN A 25 9.94 -13.84 7.70
C ASN A 25 8.69 -13.50 6.88
N ILE A 26 8.74 -12.50 6.00
CA ILE A 26 7.62 -12.12 5.15
C ILE A 26 7.47 -13.17 4.04
N THR A 27 6.27 -13.74 3.93
CA THR A 27 5.93 -14.70 2.88
C THR A 27 4.98 -14.11 1.83
N ALA A 28 4.14 -13.14 2.19
CA ALA A 28 3.19 -12.48 1.30
C ALA A 28 2.32 -13.46 0.49
N THR A 29 1.90 -14.56 1.11
CA THR A 29 1.17 -15.66 0.45
C THR A 29 -0.35 -15.57 0.57
N ASN A 30 -0.87 -14.64 1.38
CA ASN A 30 -2.30 -14.43 1.49
C ASN A 30 -2.87 -13.93 0.16
N ARG A 31 -3.97 -14.54 -0.32
CA ARG A 31 -4.57 -14.24 -1.63
C ARG A 31 -5.69 -13.21 -1.57
N GLN A 32 -6.12 -12.82 -0.37
CA GLN A 32 -7.28 -11.93 -0.18
C GLN A 32 -6.88 -10.58 0.40
N THR A 33 -5.80 -10.53 1.16
CA THR A 33 -5.37 -9.32 1.87
C THR A 33 -3.89 -9.09 1.74
N LEU A 34 -3.51 -7.83 1.91
CA LEU A 34 -2.13 -7.41 2.10
C LEU A 34 -2.07 -6.45 3.30
N GLU A 35 -0.95 -6.45 4.01
CA GLU A 35 -0.69 -5.54 5.12
C GLU A 35 0.73 -4.95 5.00
N ILE A 36 0.83 -3.65 5.27
CA ILE A 36 2.11 -2.98 5.51
C ILE A 36 2.05 -2.40 6.92
N THR A 37 3.01 -2.79 7.78
CA THR A 37 2.96 -2.48 9.21
C THR A 37 4.15 -1.63 9.68
N LYS A 38 3.93 -0.81 10.71
CA LYS A 38 5.01 -0.11 11.44
C LYS A 38 5.78 -1.05 12.38
N ASP A 39 5.18 -2.18 12.77
CA ASP A 39 5.79 -3.10 13.71
C ASP A 39 7.10 -3.66 13.14
N PRO A 40 8.24 -3.54 13.84
CA PRO A 40 9.49 -4.14 13.40
C PRO A 40 9.54 -5.66 13.59
N TYR A 41 8.64 -6.23 14.41
CA TYR A 41 8.61 -7.65 14.72
C TYR A 41 7.58 -8.37 13.85
N VAL A 42 8.07 -9.14 12.88
CA VAL A 42 7.22 -9.96 12.00
C VAL A 42 7.60 -11.43 12.07
N THR A 43 6.58 -12.29 12.12
CA THR A 43 6.73 -13.74 12.17
C THR A 43 6.23 -14.36 10.86
N ARG A 44 6.70 -15.58 10.55
CA ARG A 44 6.24 -16.33 9.37
C ARG A 44 4.75 -16.70 9.37
N ARG A 45 4.05 -16.51 10.51
CA ARG A 45 2.60 -16.71 10.59
C ARG A 45 1.82 -15.54 9.99
N GLY A 46 2.41 -14.35 9.90
CA GLY A 46 1.79 -13.17 9.29
C GLY A 46 1.89 -13.23 7.77
N ASP A 47 1.07 -14.07 7.15
CA ASP A 47 1.16 -14.39 5.72
C ASP A 47 0.60 -13.30 4.78
N CYS A 48 -0.14 -12.32 5.33
CA CYS A 48 -0.63 -11.14 4.63
C CYS A 48 0.37 -9.97 4.62
N ILE A 49 1.40 -10.00 5.48
CA ILE A 49 2.35 -8.89 5.58
C ILE A 49 3.25 -8.90 4.35
N VAL A 50 3.35 -7.75 3.66
CA VAL A 50 4.24 -7.56 2.50
C VAL A 50 5.44 -6.67 2.82
N ALA A 51 5.33 -5.80 3.84
CA ALA A 51 6.43 -4.99 4.35
C ALA A 51 6.22 -4.62 5.83
N CYS A 52 7.32 -4.38 6.55
CA CYS A 52 7.34 -3.99 7.96
C CYS A 52 8.15 -2.70 8.17
N CYS A 53 8.28 -2.23 9.42
CA CYS A 53 9.00 -0.99 9.75
C CYS A 53 8.57 0.23 8.92
N ALA A 54 7.27 0.32 8.58
CA ALA A 54 6.75 1.42 7.79
C ALA A 54 6.91 2.77 8.51
N GLU A 55 7.23 3.82 7.76
CA GLU A 55 7.31 5.18 8.30
C GLU A 55 5.95 5.67 8.83
N LYS A 56 4.86 5.21 8.20
CA LYS A 56 3.49 5.64 8.47
C LYS A 56 2.58 4.46 8.74
N ALA A 57 1.64 4.64 9.67
CA ALA A 57 0.43 3.84 9.82
C ALA A 57 -0.70 4.47 9.00
N ALA A 58 -1.81 3.74 8.86
CA ALA A 58 -2.96 4.19 8.08
C ALA A 58 -3.45 5.60 8.46
N GLY A 59 -3.54 5.91 9.76
CA GLY A 59 -3.98 7.23 10.24
C GLY A 59 -2.99 8.38 10.03
N GLU A 60 -1.76 8.08 9.61
CA GLU A 60 -0.68 9.06 9.39
C GLU A 60 -0.51 9.43 7.90
N LEU A 61 -1.34 8.85 7.03
CA LEU A 61 -1.37 9.21 5.62
C LEU A 61 -1.75 10.69 5.45
N ARG A 62 -1.31 11.31 4.35
CA ARG A 62 -1.67 12.68 4.00
C ARG A 62 -3.17 12.88 4.08
N ARG A 63 -3.59 13.98 4.72
CA ARG A 63 -5.01 14.29 4.98
C ARG A 63 -5.89 14.26 3.72
N GLU A 64 -5.34 14.64 2.57
CA GLU A 64 -6.04 14.58 1.28
C GLU A 64 -6.35 13.14 0.84
N VAL A 65 -5.47 12.18 1.11
CA VAL A 65 -5.70 10.76 0.85
C VAL A 65 -6.74 10.21 1.81
N LEU A 66 -6.61 10.51 3.10
CA LEU A 66 -7.61 10.09 4.10
C LEU A 66 -9.02 10.59 3.77
N ARG A 67 -9.15 11.85 3.31
CA ARG A 67 -10.42 12.39 2.86
C ARG A 67 -10.94 11.70 1.60
N ALA A 68 -10.07 11.37 0.65
CA ALA A 68 -10.47 10.68 -0.58
C ALA A 68 -10.94 9.23 -0.31
N LEU A 69 -10.29 8.54 0.63
CA LEU A 69 -10.66 7.18 1.04
C LEU A 69 -12.01 7.10 1.80
N ALA A 70 -12.54 8.23 2.26
CA ALA A 70 -13.85 8.30 2.91
C ALA A 70 -15.03 8.34 1.90
N SER A 71 -14.77 8.11 0.62
CA SER A 71 -15.78 8.07 -0.43
C SER A 71 -15.42 7.04 -1.49
N ARG A 72 -16.43 6.55 -2.22
CA ARG A 72 -16.23 5.62 -3.34
C ARG A 72 -15.20 6.13 -4.33
N GLY A 73 -14.26 5.27 -4.66
CA GLY A 73 -13.20 5.56 -5.61
C GLY A 73 -12.27 4.39 -5.79
N VAL A 74 -11.47 4.43 -6.85
CA VAL A 74 -10.43 3.43 -7.08
C VAL A 74 -9.20 3.83 -6.28
N VAL A 75 -8.66 2.87 -5.53
CA VAL A 75 -7.39 2.97 -4.82
C VAL A 75 -6.35 2.23 -5.64
N VAL A 76 -5.20 2.85 -5.83
CA VAL A 76 -4.03 2.24 -6.47
C VAL A 76 -2.88 2.27 -5.47
N VAL A 77 -2.34 1.10 -5.16
CA VAL A 77 -1.13 0.94 -4.36
C VAL A 77 -0.04 0.46 -5.29
N VAL A 78 1.05 1.22 -5.37
CA VAL A 78 2.26 0.82 -6.08
C VAL A 78 3.27 0.39 -5.02
N ILE A 79 3.77 -0.83 -5.14
CA ILE A 79 4.80 -1.38 -4.27
C ILE A 79 6.09 -1.43 -5.09
N ASP A 80 7.10 -0.67 -4.68
CA ASP A 80 8.39 -0.56 -5.36
C ASP A 80 9.50 -1.07 -4.43
N ALA A 81 10.24 -2.07 -4.90
CA ALA A 81 11.39 -2.66 -4.22
C ALA A 81 12.69 -2.51 -5.04
N GLY A 82 12.79 -1.47 -5.87
CA GLY A 82 13.91 -1.20 -6.76
C GLY A 82 13.72 -1.85 -8.12
N ASP A 83 14.37 -3.00 -8.34
CA ASP A 83 14.34 -3.68 -9.64
C ASP A 83 13.00 -4.35 -9.96
N VAL A 84 12.15 -4.52 -8.94
CA VAL A 84 10.83 -5.13 -9.05
C VAL A 84 9.78 -4.24 -8.41
N TRP A 85 8.62 -4.16 -9.05
CA TRP A 85 7.46 -3.45 -8.57
C TRP A 85 6.19 -4.21 -8.91
N ASP A 86 5.13 -3.95 -8.15
CA ASP A 86 3.80 -4.51 -8.37
C ASP A 86 2.73 -3.46 -8.08
N VAL A 87 1.52 -3.66 -8.63
CA VAL A 87 0.38 -2.75 -8.47
C VAL A 87 -0.84 -3.50 -8.00
N VAL A 88 -1.40 -3.01 -6.90
CA VAL A 88 -2.68 -3.48 -6.37
C VAL A 88 -3.72 -2.39 -6.58
N THR A 89 -4.85 -2.78 -7.15
CA THR A 89 -6.02 -1.90 -7.31
C THR A 89 -7.16 -2.38 -6.41
N GLY A 90 -7.85 -1.46 -5.76
CA GLY A 90 -9.03 -1.74 -4.96
C GLY A 90 -10.07 -0.65 -5.08
N GLU A 91 -11.19 -0.82 -4.39
CA GLU A 91 -12.26 0.18 -4.31
C GLU A 91 -12.44 0.61 -2.85
N ALA A 92 -12.47 1.92 -2.62
CA ALA A 92 -12.92 2.50 -1.36
C ALA A 92 -14.46 2.35 -1.25
N PRO A 93 -14.99 2.17 -0.03
CA PRO A 93 -16.40 1.86 0.22
C PRO A 93 -17.40 2.92 -0.29
#